data_AF-A0AA87IHX2-F1
#
_entry.id   AF-A0AA87IHX2-F1
#
_cell.length_a   1.000
_cell.length_b   1.000
_cell.length_c   1.000
_cell.angle_alpha   90.00
_cell.angle_beta   90.00
_cell.angle_gamma   90.00
#
_symmetry.space_group_name_H-M   'P 1'
#
loop_
_entity.id
_entity.type
_entity.pdbx_description
1 polymer ?
#
loop_
_entity_poly.entity_id
_entity_poly.type
_entity_poly.pdbx_seq_one_letter_code
_entity_poly.pdbx_strand_id
1 'polypeptide(L)' 'MEISYIFESKRLVFRHWSERDRNPFAAMVADPEVMRYFPKPMTNNQANQLVDRFETHMDDKGYTM' A
#
# COMPACT_ATOMS: atom_id res chain seq x y z
N MET A 1 -7.97 18.34 -7.43
CA MET A 1 -8.36 16.94 -7.28
C MET A 1 -8.60 16.71 -5.80
N GLU A 2 -9.86 16.50 -5.44
CA GLU A 2 -10.27 16.24 -4.06
C GLU A 2 -9.82 14.82 -3.69
N ILE A 3 -9.01 14.68 -2.65
CA ILE A 3 -8.63 13.35 -2.16
C ILE A 3 -9.76 12.89 -1.24
N SER A 4 -10.50 11.86 -1.66
CA SER A 4 -11.52 11.24 -0.81
C SER A 4 -10.82 10.39 0.27
N TYR A 5 -11.04 10.74 1.53
CA TYR A 5 -10.52 10.00 2.69
C TYR A 5 -11.60 9.04 3.21
N ILE A 6 -11.20 7.78 3.43
CA ILE A 6 -12.05 6.73 4.01
C ILE A 6 -12.19 6.93 5.52
N PHE A 7 -11.11 7.40 6.16
CA PHE A 7 -11.08 7.72 7.58
C PHE A 7 -10.06 8.82 7.84
N GLU A 8 -10.32 9.67 8.84
CA GLU A 8 -9.42 10.73 9.26
C GLU A 8 -9.32 10.78 10.79
N SER A 9 -8.11 11.09 11.26
CA SER A 9 -7.79 11.34 12.66
C SER A 9 -6.94 12.61 12.76
N LYS A 10 -6.58 13.01 13.98
CA LYS A 10 -5.76 14.21 14.22
C LYS A 10 -4.43 14.25 13.45
N ARG A 11 -3.86 13.11 13.07
CA ARG A 11 -2.53 13.04 12.42
C ARG A 11 -2.46 12.17 11.18
N LEU A 12 -3.46 11.32 10.95
CA LEU A 12 -3.43 10.29 9.92
C LEU A 12 -4.76 10.26 9.18
N VAL A 13 -4.67 10.02 7.88
CA VAL A 13 -5.79 9.76 6.97
C VAL A 13 -5.61 8.39 6.34
N PHE A 14 -6.71 7.67 6.17
CA PHE A 14 -6.77 6.47 5.35
C PHE A 14 -7.45 6.84 4.05
N ARG A 15 -6.85 6.44 2.93
CA ARG A 15 -7.31 6.70 1.58
C ARG A 15 -6.96 5.52 0.69
N HIS A 16 -7.59 5.49 -0.47
CA HIS A 16 -7.16 4.62 -1.56
C HIS A 16 -5.71 4.87 -1.95
N TRP A 17 -5.10 3.81 -2.48
CA TRP A 17 -3.78 3.89 -3.09
C TRP A 17 -3.81 4.81 -4.30
N SER A 18 -2.69 5.45 -4.57
CA SER A 18 -2.49 6.27 -5.76
C SER A 18 -1.15 5.94 -6.40
N GLU A 19 -0.97 6.38 -7.64
CA GLU A 19 0.28 6.17 -8.36
C GLU A 19 1.50 6.74 -7.62
N ARG A 20 1.30 7.79 -6.80
CA ARG A 20 2.35 8.44 -6.02
C ARG A 20 2.89 7.56 -4.88
N ASP A 21 2.13 6.56 -4.47
CA ASP A 21 2.46 5.70 -3.32
C ASP A 21 3.29 4.48 -3.74
N ARG A 22 3.26 4.12 -5.02
CA ARG A 22 3.92 2.91 -5.53
C ARG A 22 5.42 2.91 -5.26
N ASN A 23 6.12 3.98 -5.63
CA ASN A 23 7.57 4.06 -5.45
C ASN A 23 7.98 4.08 -3.96
N PRO A 24 7.38 4.92 -3.09
CA PRO A 24 7.66 4.87 -1.65
C PRO A 24 7.36 3.50 -1.02
N PHE A 25 6.24 2.88 -1.37
CA PHE A 25 5.87 1.57 -0.86
C PHE A 25 6.86 0.49 -1.30
N ALA A 26 7.22 0.48 -2.59
CA ALA A 26 8.19 -0.47 -3.13
C ALA A 26 9.56 -0.34 -2.44
N ALA A 27 10.03 0.89 -2.16
CA ALA A 27 11.24 1.10 -1.38
C ALA A 27 11.12 0.54 0.05
N MET A 28 9.96 0.75 0.70
CA MET A 28 9.69 0.25 2.05
C MET A 28 9.70 -1.29 2.10
N VAL A 29 9.05 -1.97 1.15
CA VAL A 29 9.02 -3.46 1.13
C VAL A 29 10.28 -4.08 0.51
N ALA A 30 11.18 -3.29 -0.04
CA ALA A 30 12.52 -3.74 -0.46
C ALA A 30 13.55 -3.63 0.68
N ASP A 31 13.25 -2.88 1.75
CA ASP A 31 14.14 -2.71 2.90
C ASP A 31 14.18 -4.00 3.77
N PRO A 32 15.36 -4.61 3.96
CA PRO A 32 15.51 -5.80 4.81
C PRO A 32 15.11 -5.58 6.27
N GLU A 33 15.21 -4.36 6.81
CA GLU A 33 14.81 -4.07 8.19
C GLU A 33 13.29 -4.10 8.34
N VAL A 34 12.56 -3.52 7.38
CA VAL A 34 11.08 -3.59 7.32
C VAL A 34 10.63 -5.04 7.12
N MET A 35 11.35 -5.77 6.27
CA MET A 35 11.00 -7.13 5.87
C MET A 35 11.62 -8.22 6.76
N ARG A 36 12.22 -7.86 7.90
CA ARG A 36 12.96 -8.77 8.80
C ARG A 36 12.15 -10.00 9.24
N TYR A 37 10.83 -9.86 9.39
CA TYR A 37 9.92 -10.92 9.81
C TYR A 37 9.14 -11.56 8.65
N PHE A 38 9.40 -11.12 7.43
CA PHE A 38 8.80 -11.68 6.21
C PHE A 38 9.80 -12.61 5.51
N PRO A 39 9.34 -13.51 4.62
CA PRO A 39 10.22 -14.48 3.97
C PRO A 39 11.38 -13.87 3.18
N LYS A 40 11.17 -12.71 2.55
CA LYS A 40 12.19 -11.95 1.82
C LYS A 40 11.71 -10.54 1.45
N PRO A 41 12.61 -9.57 1.24
CA PRO A 41 12.27 -8.31 0.59
C PRO A 41 11.66 -8.49 -0.79
N MET A 42 10.80 -7.56 -1.18
CA MET A 42 10.10 -7.56 -2.46
C MET A 42 10.85 -6.73 -3.51
N THR A 43 10.71 -7.15 -4.76
CA THR A 43 11.08 -6.33 -5.92
C THR A 43 10.01 -5.27 -6.20
N ASN A 44 10.37 -4.20 -6.94
CA ASN A 44 9.40 -3.18 -7.37
C ASN A 44 8.17 -3.77 -8.07
N ASN A 45 8.35 -4.78 -8.92
CA ASN A 45 7.23 -5.42 -9.61
C ASN A 45 6.30 -6.16 -8.64
N GLN A 46 6.85 -6.88 -7.67
CA GLN A 46 6.05 -7.56 -6.64
C GLN A 46 5.29 -6.58 -5.75
N ALA A 47 5.91 -5.45 -5.40
CA ALA A 47 5.26 -4.39 -4.64
C ALA A 47 4.08 -3.78 -5.42
N ASN A 48 4.26 -3.51 -6.72
CA ASN A 48 3.19 -2.99 -7.57
C ASN A 48 2.02 -3.97 -7.71
N GLN A 49 2.31 -5.26 -7.93
CA GLN A 49 1.30 -6.31 -7.99
C GLN A 49 0.52 -6.44 -6.67
N LEU A 50 1.19 -6.22 -5.53
CA LEU A 50 0.55 -6.24 -4.22
C LEU A 50 -0.41 -5.05 -4.04
N VAL A 51 -0.02 -3.85 -4.47
CA VAL A 51 -0.91 -2.68 -4.49
C VAL A 51 -2.13 -2.92 -5.37
N ASP A 52 -1.95 -3.50 -6.56
CA ASP A 52 -3.07 -3.81 -7.46
C ASP A 52 -4.06 -4.79 -6.80
N ARG A 53 -3.53 -5.80 -6.08
CA ARG A 53 -4.34 -6.74 -5.31
C ARG A 53 -5.08 -6.05 -4.16
N PHE A 54 -4.45 -5.09 -3.48
CA PHE A 54 -5.10 -4.36 -2.39
C PHE A 54 -6.26 -3.52 -2.88
N GLU A 55 -6.08 -2.78 -3.98
CA GLU A 55 -7.16 -1.98 -4.58
C GLU A 55 -8.28 -2.88 -5.09
N THR A 56 -7.96 -3.97 -5.80
CA THR A 56 -8.99 -4.93 -6.25
C THR A 56 -9.79 -5.50 -5.08
N HIS A 57 -9.13 -5.88 -3.98
CA HIS A 57 -9.83 -6.42 -2.80
C HIS A 57 -10.70 -5.35 -2.12
N MET A 58 -10.21 -4.11 -2.07
CA MET A 58 -10.96 -2.99 -1.52
C MET A 58 -12.22 -2.70 -2.32
N ASP A 59 -12.11 -2.67 -3.65
CA ASP A 59 -13.26 -2.47 -4.55
C ASP A 59 -14.28 -3.61 -4.42
N ASP A 60 -13.81 -4.86 -4.29
CA ASP A 60 -14.68 -6.04 -4.22
C ASP A 60 -15.34 -6.25 -2.85
N LYS A 61 -14.65 -5.89 -1.76
CA LYS A 61 -15.03 -6.28 -0.38
C LYS A 61 -15.21 -5.12 0.59
N GLY A 62 -14.75 -3.92 0.23
CA GLY A 62 -14.76 -2.74 1.11
C GLY A 62 -13.72 -2.79 2.24
N TYR A 63 -12.78 -3.74 2.19
CA TYR A 63 -11.62 -3.82 3.10
C TYR A 63 -10.42 -4.44 2.39
N THR A 64 -9.24 -4.46 2.99
CA THR A 64 -8.06 -5.15 2.47
C THR A 64 -7.17 -5.61 3.63
N MET A 65 -6.32 -6.61 3.44
CA MET A 65 -5.40 -7.16 4.44
C MET A 65 -3.96 -7.03 3.97
#